data_AF-A0A0J6WKB7-F1
#
_entry.id   AF-A0A0J6WKB7-F1
#
_cell.length_a   1.000
_cell.length_b   1.000
_cell.length_c   1.000
_cell.angle_alpha   90.00
_cell.angle_beta   90.00
_cell.angle_gamma   90.00
#
_symmetry.space_group_name_H-M   'P 1'
#
loop_
_entity.id
_entity.type
_entity.pdbx_description
1 polymer ?
#
loop_
_entity_poly.entity_id
_entity_poly.type
_entity_poly.pdbx_seq_one_letter_code
_entity_poly.pdbx_strand_id
1 'polypeptide(L)'
;MGFNTAVVIRNDGLAEIGMHAEEFVAAVQDRVVTGGEIAVGTHANVATVHAADHADAVVLIAVGGNYSTKVYTGAYAGPHHTQDGAVALLEQWAASMGYRLARS
;
A
#
# COMPACT_ATOMS: atom_id res chain seq x y z
N MET A 1 8.61 -3.59 -18.08
CA MET A 1 8.11 -4.01 -16.76
C MET A 1 6.99 -3.07 -16.36
N GLY A 2 5.88 -3.57 -15.80
CA GLY A 2 4.81 -2.73 -15.26
C GLY A 2 5.08 -2.37 -13.80
N PHE A 3 4.66 -1.18 -13.36
CA PHE A 3 4.68 -0.77 -11.97
C PHE A 3 3.26 -0.83 -11.41
N ASN A 4 3.10 -1.38 -10.22
CA ASN A 4 1.85 -1.30 -9.47
C ASN A 4 2.04 -0.37 -8.27
N THR A 5 0.93 0.18 -7.81
CA THR A 5 0.90 1.09 -6.67
C THR A 5 -0.32 0.72 -5.84
N ALA A 6 -0.13 0.54 -4.53
CA ALA A 6 -1.23 0.32 -3.62
C ALA A 6 -1.84 1.67 -3.23
N VAL A 7 -3.15 1.80 -3.38
CA VAL A 7 -3.92 2.99 -3.01
C VAL A 7 -5.02 2.59 -2.05
N VAL A 8 -5.09 3.25 -0.90
CA VAL A 8 -6.21 3.13 0.04
C VAL A 8 -7.14 4.31 -0.18
N ILE A 9 -8.39 4.03 -0.57
CA ILE A 9 -9.41 5.04 -0.84
C ILE A 9 -10.29 5.19 0.40
N ARG A 10 -10.55 6.44 0.82
CA ARG A 10 -11.49 6.73 1.89
C ARG A 10 -12.91 6.83 1.33
N ASN A 11 -13.83 6.06 1.91
CA ASN A 11 -15.18 5.89 1.36
C ASN A 11 -16.01 7.19 1.37
N ASP A 12 -15.78 8.07 2.34
CA ASP A 12 -16.39 9.40 2.45
C ASP A 12 -15.86 10.39 1.41
N GLY A 13 -14.69 10.13 0.82
CA GLY A 13 -14.11 10.91 -0.28
C GLY A 13 -14.59 10.50 -1.68
N LEU A 14 -15.37 9.43 -1.84
CA LEU A 14 -15.74 8.89 -3.16
C LEU A 14 -16.56 9.86 -4.01
N ALA A 15 -17.43 10.66 -3.39
CA ALA A 15 -18.22 11.66 -4.12
C ALA A 15 -17.32 12.74 -4.74
N GLU A 16 -16.33 13.21 -4.00
CA GLU A 16 -15.36 14.21 -4.47
C GLU A 16 -14.49 13.64 -5.60
N ILE A 17 -14.02 12.39 -5.46
CA ILE A 17 -13.29 11.71 -6.54
C ILE A 17 -14.15 11.63 -7.81
N GLY A 18 -15.45 11.34 -7.69
CA GLY A 18 -16.37 11.30 -8.82
C GLY A 18 -16.56 12.64 -9.52
N MET A 19 -16.65 13.73 -8.76
CA MET A 19 -16.79 15.10 -9.30
C MET A 19 -15.49 15.63 -9.92
N HIS A 20 -14.33 15.15 -9.44
CA HIS A 20 -13.00 15.68 -9.76
C HIS A 20 -12.06 14.57 -10.26
N ALA A 21 -12.56 13.66 -11.11
CA ALA A 21 -11.83 12.46 -11.51
C ALA A 21 -10.47 12.76 -12.19
N GLU A 22 -10.39 13.79 -13.03
CA GLU A 22 -9.14 14.18 -13.70
C GLU A 22 -8.09 14.69 -12.70
N GLU A 23 -8.52 15.47 -11.70
CA GLU A 23 -7.67 15.94 -10.61
C GLU A 23 -7.15 14.77 -9.77
N PHE A 24 -8.02 13.81 -9.44
CA PHE A 24 -7.63 12.59 -8.75
C PHE A 24 -6.58 11.79 -9.53
N VAL A 25 -6.79 11.59 -10.84
CA VAL A 25 -5.83 10.86 -11.69
C VAL A 25 -4.48 11.57 -11.73
N ALA A 26 -4.46 12.90 -11.88
CA ALA A 26 -3.23 13.69 -11.87
C ALA A 26 -2.51 13.59 -10.51
N ALA A 27 -3.26 13.66 -9.40
CA ALA A 27 -2.70 13.51 -8.07
C ALA A 27 -2.14 12.10 -7.82
N VAL A 28 -2.78 11.04 -8.33
CA VAL A 28 -2.23 9.69 -8.28
C VAL A 28 -0.91 9.63 -9.06
N GLN A 29 -0.86 10.16 -10.28
CA GLN A 29 0.34 10.18 -11.12
C GLN A 29 1.52 10.90 -10.45
N ASP A 30 1.28 11.99 -9.73
CA ASP A 30 2.30 12.70 -8.96
C ASP A 30 2.82 11.86 -7.78
N ARG A 31 1.96 11.06 -7.16
CA ARG A 31 2.27 10.32 -5.92
C ARG A 31 2.67 8.87 -6.12
N VAL A 32 2.58 8.27 -7.31
CA VAL A 32 2.94 6.85 -7.50
C VAL A 32 4.37 6.50 -7.12
N VAL A 33 5.30 7.47 -7.28
CA VAL A 33 6.73 7.28 -6.95
C VAL A 33 7.03 7.60 -5.48
N THR A 34 6.43 8.66 -4.94
CA THR A 34 6.78 9.23 -3.63
C THR A 34 5.84 8.81 -2.51
N GLY A 35 4.64 8.35 -2.85
CA GLY A 35 3.57 8.08 -1.92
C GLY A 35 2.97 9.34 -1.27
N GLY A 36 2.08 9.12 -0.33
CA GLY A 36 1.46 10.16 0.50
C GLY A 36 -0.04 10.29 0.29
N GLU A 37 -0.63 11.26 0.99
CA GLU A 37 -2.06 11.53 0.91
C GLU A 37 -2.40 12.34 -0.34
N ILE A 38 -3.59 12.09 -0.87
CA ILE A 38 -4.19 12.82 -1.98
C ILE A 38 -5.36 13.62 -1.44
N ALA A 39 -5.33 14.94 -1.67
CA ALA A 39 -6.47 15.83 -1.51
C ALA A 39 -7.12 16.05 -2.89
N VAL A 40 -8.45 16.11 -2.95
CA VAL A 40 -9.20 16.41 -4.16
C VAL A 40 -10.43 17.23 -3.79
N GLY A 41 -10.71 18.27 -4.57
CA GLY A 41 -11.86 19.15 -4.33
C GLY A 41 -11.78 19.79 -2.94
N THR A 42 -12.80 19.54 -2.10
CA THR A 42 -12.85 20.05 -0.72
C THR A 42 -12.38 19.05 0.34
N HIS A 43 -12.07 17.82 -0.06
CA HIS A 43 -11.72 16.75 0.85
C HIS A 43 -10.21 16.63 1.01
N ALA A 44 -9.73 16.89 2.24
CA ALA A 44 -8.32 17.05 2.54
C ALA A 44 -7.48 15.79 2.27
N ASN A 45 -8.09 14.61 2.25
CA ASN A 45 -7.35 13.36 2.16
C ASN A 45 -8.23 12.21 1.60
N VAL A 46 -8.65 12.26 0.33
CA VAL A 46 -9.54 11.23 -0.28
C VAL A 46 -8.87 9.86 -0.43
N ALA A 47 -7.54 9.81 -0.51
CA ALA A 47 -6.80 8.57 -0.65
C ALA A 47 -5.38 8.66 -0.05
N THR A 48 -4.77 7.50 0.19
CA THR A 48 -3.35 7.36 0.53
C THR A 48 -2.69 6.47 -0.51
N VAL A 49 -1.62 6.97 -1.13
CA VAL A 49 -0.78 6.22 -2.07
C VAL A 49 0.44 5.69 -1.32
N HIS A 50 0.68 4.39 -1.41
CA HIS A 50 1.92 3.79 -0.95
C HIS A 50 2.93 3.77 -2.10
N ALA A 51 4.08 4.40 -1.90
CA ALA A 51 5.17 4.46 -2.89
C ALA A 51 5.48 3.07 -3.45
N ALA A 52 5.59 2.99 -4.78
CA ALA A 52 5.91 1.74 -5.47
C ALA A 52 7.28 1.22 -5.03
N ASP A 53 7.36 -0.08 -4.74
CA ASP A 53 8.62 -0.80 -4.53
C ASP A 53 9.04 -1.50 -5.83
N HIS A 54 10.24 -2.09 -5.84
CA HIS A 54 10.76 -2.84 -6.98
C HIS A 54 9.84 -4.02 -7.34
N ALA A 55 9.86 -4.47 -8.61
CA ALA A 55 8.89 -5.44 -9.13
C ALA A 55 8.96 -6.85 -8.50
N ASP A 56 10.04 -7.15 -7.77
CA ASP A 56 10.24 -8.39 -7.00
C ASP A 56 9.98 -8.22 -5.49
N ALA A 57 9.50 -7.04 -5.09
CA ALA A 57 9.18 -6.72 -3.71
C ALA A 57 7.71 -7.04 -3.40
N VAL A 58 7.46 -7.38 -2.13
CA VAL A 58 6.11 -7.58 -1.60
C VAL A 58 5.96 -6.72 -0.35
N VAL A 59 4.87 -5.96 -0.26
CA VAL A 59 4.63 -5.04 0.85
C VAL A 59 3.58 -5.59 1.81
N LEU A 60 3.81 -5.39 3.11
CA LEU A 60 2.78 -5.53 4.14
C LEU A 60 2.23 -4.14 4.46
N ILE A 61 0.92 -3.99 4.33
CA ILE A 61 0.21 -2.75 4.64
C ILE A 61 -0.74 -3.03 5.80
N ALA A 62 -0.58 -2.29 6.90
CA ALA A 62 -1.56 -2.26 7.98
C ALA A 62 -2.59 -1.17 7.69
N VAL A 63 -3.88 -1.49 7.82
CA VAL A 63 -5.00 -0.57 7.60
C VAL A 63 -5.89 -0.55 8.84
N GLY A 64 -6.17 0.64 9.38
CA GLY A 64 -7.03 0.80 10.55
C GLY A 64 -7.31 2.28 10.87
N GLY A 65 -8.48 2.58 11.44
CA GLY A 65 -8.81 3.93 11.92
C GLY A 65 -8.67 5.05 10.87
N ASN A 66 -9.01 4.76 9.60
CA ASN A 66 -8.85 5.66 8.44
C ASN A 66 -7.39 6.01 8.06
N TYR A 67 -6.44 5.17 8.49
CA TYR A 67 -5.04 5.28 8.14
C TYR A 67 -4.52 3.97 7.54
N SER A 68 -3.50 4.08 6.69
CA SER A 68 -2.75 2.94 6.21
C SER A 68 -1.25 3.20 6.29
N THR A 69 -0.49 2.17 6.65
CA THR A 69 0.96 2.25 6.80
C THR A 69 1.61 1.07 6.10
N LYS A 70 2.63 1.33 5.27
CA LYS A 70 3.53 0.28 4.81
C LYS A 70 4.41 -0.13 6.00
N VAL A 71 4.14 -1.30 6.59
CA VAL A 71 4.84 -1.76 7.80
C VAL A 71 6.08 -2.59 7.48
N TYR A 72 6.15 -3.17 6.28
CA TYR A 72 7.31 -3.95 5.84
C TYR A 72 7.35 -4.07 4.32
N THR A 73 8.56 -4.18 3.77
CA THR A 73 8.82 -4.55 2.37
C THR A 73 9.73 -5.77 2.39
N GLY A 74 9.21 -6.92 1.97
CA GLY A 74 9.97 -8.15 1.77
C GLY A 74 10.54 -8.21 0.36
N ALA A 75 11.75 -8.76 0.24
CA ALA A 75 12.41 -8.97 -1.05
C ALA A 75 12.40 -10.47 -1.38
N TYR A 76 12.15 -10.81 -2.65
CA TYR A 76 12.15 -12.19 -3.12
C TYR A 76 11.26 -13.14 -2.30
N ALA A 77 10.23 -12.60 -1.63
CA ALA A 77 9.17 -13.43 -1.11
C ALA A 77 8.57 -14.14 -2.34
N GLY A 78 8.56 -15.47 -2.33
CA GLY A 78 7.95 -16.26 -3.41
C GLY A 78 6.49 -15.84 -3.67
N PRO A 79 5.74 -16.54 -4.52
CA PRO A 79 4.38 -16.14 -4.91
C PRO A 79 3.50 -15.72 -3.71
N HIS A 80 3.35 -14.42 -3.43
CA HIS A 80 2.78 -13.92 -2.16
C HIS A 80 1.29 -14.24 -1.98
N HIS A 81 0.63 -14.66 -3.05
CA HIS A 81 -0.75 -15.15 -3.06
C HIS A 81 -0.86 -16.65 -2.68
N THR A 82 0.25 -17.36 -2.48
CA THR A 82 0.25 -18.73 -1.93
C THR A 82 0.52 -18.69 -0.43
N GLN A 83 0.10 -19.74 0.27
CA GLN A 83 0.35 -19.87 1.70
C GLN A 83 1.85 -19.85 2.02
N ASP A 84 2.66 -20.59 1.27
CA ASP A 84 4.11 -20.64 1.48
C ASP A 84 4.78 -19.27 1.25
N GLY A 85 4.34 -18.54 0.22
CA GLY A 85 4.82 -17.18 -0.05
C GLY A 85 4.41 -16.19 1.05
N ALA A 86 3.17 -16.28 1.54
CA ALA A 86 2.70 -15.48 2.66
C ALA A 86 3.46 -15.79 3.96
N VAL A 87 3.72 -17.07 4.26
CA VAL A 87 4.52 -17.48 5.43
C VAL A 87 5.96 -16.97 5.30
N ALA A 88 6.60 -17.12 4.14
CA ALA A 88 7.95 -16.59 3.92
C ALA A 88 8.02 -15.08 4.15
N LEU A 89 7.01 -14.32 3.71
CA LEU A 89 6.92 -12.88 3.97
C LEU A 89 6.77 -12.56 5.47
N LEU A 90 5.94 -13.33 6.19
CA LEU A 90 5.79 -13.17 7.65
C LEU A 90 7.08 -13.53 8.39
N GLU A 91 7.81 -14.55 7.95
CA GLU A 91 9.11 -14.93 8.53
C GLU A 91 10.13 -13.82 8.36
N GLN A 92 10.22 -13.23 7.16
CA GLN A 92 11.07 -12.07 6.88
C GLN A 92 10.71 -10.88 7.79
N TRP A 93 9.41 -10.56 7.91
CA TRP A 93 8.95 -9.48 8.77
C TRP A 93 9.28 -9.74 10.24
N ALA A 94 8.98 -10.94 10.76
CA ALA A 94 9.30 -11.32 12.14
C ALA A 94 10.81 -11.25 12.41
N ALA A 95 11.63 -11.77 11.50
CA ALA A 95 13.09 -11.73 11.60
C ALA A 95 13.63 -10.29 11.62
N SER A 96 13.04 -9.38 10.84
CA SER A 96 13.45 -7.96 10.81
C SER A 96 13.28 -7.25 12.16
N MET A 97 12.43 -7.79 13.04
CA MET A 97 12.16 -7.29 14.38
C MET A 97 12.80 -8.15 15.48
N GLY A 98 13.58 -9.17 15.13
CA GLY A 98 14.19 -10.10 16.10
C GLY A 98 13.22 -11.13 16.70
N TYR A 99 12.04 -11.32 16.10
CA TYR A 99 11.07 -12.34 16.50
C TYR A 99 11.22 -13.63 15.67
N ARG A 100 10.61 -14.71 16.16
CA ARG A 100 10.44 -15.98 15.44
C ARG A 100 8.96 -16.31 15.33
N LEU A 101 8.54 -16.81 14.18
CA LEU A 101 7.20 -17.37 14.04
C LEU A 101 7.14 -18.73 14.74
N ALA A 102 6.06 -18.95 15.48
CA ALA A 102 5.70 -20.24 16.05
C ALA A 102 4.30 -20.61 15.57
N ARG A 103 4.11 -21.87 15.19
CA ARG A 103 2.79 -22.39 14.84
C ARG A 103 2.06 -22.78 16.13
N SER A 104 0.81 -22.35 16.26
CA SER A 104 -0.11 -22.79 17.31
C SER A 104 -0.61 -24.21 17.08
#